data_AF-A0A0K8P2Q9-F1
#
_entry.id   AF-A0A0K8P2Q9-F1
#
_cell.length_a   1.000
_cell.length_b   1.000
_cell.length_c   1.000
_cell.angle_alpha   90.00
_cell.angle_beta   90.00
_cell.angle_gamma   90.00
#
_symmetry.space_group_name_H-M   'P 1'
#
loop_
_entity.id
_entity.type
_entity.pdbx_description
1 polymer ?
#
loop_
_entity_poly.entity_id
_entity_poly.type
_entity_poly.pdbx_seq_one_letter_code
_entity_poly.pdbx_strand_id
1 'polypeptide(L)'
;MSAPRVLLLEDDASIRRFVAMALELSGIELLECETVAQALQTLRGGPVRLIITDLMLRNESGFDLLKALDEAPTLAADARIAVFSAGLNTPTLKRLAGHRIWRVLSKPTTVAALEDCVRDALADTPASEPGAPEPATSPDEAQAIALHFGGEVRLFRTYRAACLTQFALDVAGGDSAVARRDAAELRRLGHSLKSVLKMLGQPEAAERAAALDRAAAGTDWPETQQSWAALREHLLALGPGPVPA
;
A
#
# COMPACT_ATOMS: atom_id res chain seq x y z
N MET A 1 0.32 32.97 4.55
CA MET A 1 1.01 31.75 5.04
C MET A 1 1.78 31.18 3.87
N SER A 2 3.02 30.72 4.05
CA SER A 2 3.76 30.05 2.97
C SER A 2 3.11 28.70 2.65
N ALA A 3 3.13 28.29 1.39
CA ALA A 3 2.63 26.97 0.98
C ALA A 3 3.37 25.85 1.75
N PRO A 4 2.69 24.78 2.20
CA PRO A 4 3.35 23.64 2.80
C PRO A 4 4.32 22.99 1.81
N ARG A 5 5.54 22.71 2.27
CA ARG A 5 6.59 22.10 1.45
C ARG A 5 6.46 20.58 1.47
N VAL A 6 6.43 19.95 0.30
CA VAL A 6 6.41 18.49 0.10
C VAL A 6 7.64 18.10 -0.70
N LEU A 7 8.43 17.16 -0.21
CA LEU A 7 9.58 16.64 -0.95
C LEU A 7 9.17 15.41 -1.75
N LEU A 8 9.58 15.34 -3.01
CA LEU A 8 9.43 14.15 -3.87
C LEU A 8 10.82 13.65 -4.28
N LEU A 9 11.16 12.42 -3.93
CA LEU A 9 12.35 11.71 -4.44
C LEU A 9 11.94 10.68 -5.50
N GLU A 10 12.25 10.98 -6.75
CA GLU A 10 11.91 10.18 -7.93
C GLU A 10 12.91 10.46 -9.06
N ASP A 11 13.63 9.44 -9.53
CA ASP A 11 14.64 9.61 -10.58
C ASP A 11 14.04 9.54 -11.99
N ASP A 12 12.91 8.84 -12.19
CA ASP A 12 12.27 8.80 -13.50
C ASP A 12 11.53 10.11 -13.80
N ALA A 13 12.03 10.85 -14.81
CA ALA A 13 11.48 12.14 -15.19
C ALA A 13 10.00 12.09 -15.58
N SER A 14 9.51 10.97 -16.12
CA SER A 14 8.10 10.84 -16.52
C SER A 14 7.21 10.68 -15.30
N ILE A 15 7.63 9.87 -14.32
CA ILE A 15 6.90 9.67 -13.07
C ILE A 15 6.92 10.96 -12.24
N ARG A 16 8.09 11.59 -12.14
CA ARG A 16 8.25 12.86 -11.44
C ARG A 16 7.34 13.94 -12.01
N ARG A 17 7.30 14.08 -13.35
CA ARG A 17 6.38 14.98 -14.06
C ARG A 17 4.92 14.64 -13.82
N PHE A 18 4.56 13.36 -13.80
CA PHE A 18 3.21 12.92 -13.49
C PHE A 18 2.76 13.33 -12.09
N VAL A 19 3.60 13.11 -11.07
CA VAL A 19 3.31 13.52 -9.69
C VAL A 19 3.20 15.04 -9.57
N ALA A 20 4.10 15.79 -10.24
CA ALA A 20 4.02 17.24 -10.26
C ALA A 20 2.70 17.77 -10.85
N MET A 21 2.24 17.19 -11.96
CA MET A 21 0.94 17.53 -12.55
C MET A 21 -0.23 17.12 -11.64
N ALA A 22 -0.16 15.95 -11.01
CA ALA A 22 -1.20 15.47 -10.10
C ALA A 22 -1.38 16.37 -8.86
N LEU A 23 -0.32 17.05 -8.42
CA LEU A 23 -0.31 17.86 -7.20
C LEU A 23 -0.31 19.38 -7.45
N GLU A 24 -0.39 19.82 -8.70
CA GLU A 24 -0.30 21.22 -9.11
C GLU A 24 -1.35 22.11 -8.40
N LEU A 25 -2.56 21.59 -8.21
CA LEU A 25 -3.68 22.31 -7.60
C LEU A 25 -3.81 22.06 -6.08
N SER A 26 -2.86 21.35 -5.46
CA SER A 26 -2.94 21.00 -4.03
C SER A 26 -2.51 22.13 -3.09
N GLY A 27 -2.13 23.31 -3.60
CA GLY A 27 -1.73 24.46 -2.77
C GLY A 27 -0.42 24.26 -1.99
N ILE A 28 0.45 23.38 -2.50
CA ILE A 28 1.75 23.02 -1.90
C ILE A 28 2.91 23.60 -2.70
N GLU A 29 4.09 23.62 -2.07
CA GLU A 29 5.36 23.76 -2.76
C GLU A 29 5.98 22.37 -2.91
N LEU A 30 6.01 21.82 -4.12
CA LEU A 30 6.62 20.53 -4.41
C LEU A 30 8.12 20.71 -4.68
N LEU A 31 8.95 20.05 -3.88
CA LEU A 31 10.41 20.04 -3.96
C LEU A 31 10.86 18.73 -4.60
N GLU A 32 11.11 18.79 -5.90
CA GLU A 32 11.52 17.65 -6.71
C GLU A 32 13.01 17.32 -6.52
N CYS A 33 13.31 16.06 -6.23
CA CYS A 33 14.65 15.53 -6.04
C CYS A 33 14.82 14.26 -6.89
N GLU A 34 15.94 14.15 -7.59
CA GLU A 34 16.29 12.99 -8.41
C GLU A 34 17.22 12.02 -7.68
N THR A 35 17.87 12.49 -6.62
CA THR A 35 18.83 11.71 -5.83
C THR A 35 18.63 11.87 -4.33
N VAL A 36 19.06 10.87 -3.56
CA VAL A 36 19.05 10.91 -2.09
C VAL A 36 19.87 12.08 -1.57
N ALA A 37 20.99 12.40 -2.22
CA ALA A 37 21.83 13.54 -1.87
C ALA A 37 21.07 14.87 -1.98
N GLN A 38 20.33 15.08 -3.08
CA GLN A 38 19.48 16.26 -3.26
C GLN A 38 18.36 16.31 -2.23
N ALA A 39 17.73 15.18 -1.92
CA ALA A 39 16.69 15.10 -0.90
C ALA A 39 17.23 15.50 0.48
N LEU A 40 18.37 14.95 0.90
CA LEU A 40 19.01 15.30 2.17
C LEU A 40 19.46 16.77 2.22
N GLN A 41 19.97 17.31 1.11
CA GLN A 41 20.31 18.73 1.04
C GLN A 41 19.07 19.62 1.20
N THR A 42 17.96 19.24 0.56
CA THR A 42 16.68 19.95 0.65
C THR A 42 16.13 19.96 2.07
N LEU A 43 16.19 18.81 2.75
CA LEU A 43 15.76 18.67 4.16
C LEU A 43 16.63 19.51 5.12
N ARG A 44 17.93 19.64 4.85
CA ARG A 44 18.80 20.55 5.61
C ARG A 44 18.49 22.04 5.35
N GLY A 45 17.93 22.35 4.19
CA GLY A 45 17.56 23.71 3.79
C GLY A 45 16.32 24.26 4.48
N GLY A 46 15.51 23.42 5.11
CA GLY A 46 14.35 23.85 5.89
C GLY A 46 13.26 22.78 6.00
N PRO A 47 12.24 23.02 6.84
CA PRO A 47 11.23 22.01 7.14
C PRO A 47 10.39 21.66 5.92
N VAL A 48 9.96 20.40 5.87
CA VAL A 48 8.95 19.86 4.96
C VAL A 48 7.85 19.21 5.79
N ARG A 49 6.63 19.14 5.26
CA ARG A 49 5.49 18.49 5.94
C ARG A 49 5.27 17.04 5.49
N LEU A 50 5.72 16.71 4.28
CA LEU A 50 5.60 15.39 3.70
C LEU A 50 6.84 15.09 2.85
N ILE A 51 7.32 13.85 2.95
CA ILE A 51 8.35 13.26 2.09
C ILE A 51 7.68 12.12 1.32
N ILE A 52 7.71 12.15 -0.01
CA ILE A 52 7.29 11.08 -0.90
C ILE A 52 8.54 10.50 -1.56
N THR A 53 8.83 9.22 -1.37
CA THR A 53 10.05 8.60 -1.90
C THR A 53 9.77 7.33 -2.69
N ASP A 54 10.37 7.18 -3.86
CA ASP A 54 10.54 5.86 -4.48
C ASP A 54 11.62 5.07 -3.72
N LEU A 55 11.51 3.74 -3.72
CA LEU A 55 12.53 2.81 -3.24
C LEU A 55 13.45 2.32 -4.36
N MET A 56 12.94 2.28 -5.59
CA MET A 56 13.59 1.68 -6.75
C MET A 56 14.17 2.75 -7.68
N LEU A 57 15.15 3.52 -7.20
CA LEU A 57 15.85 4.50 -8.03
C LEU A 57 16.92 3.78 -8.87
N ARG A 58 17.27 4.31 -10.06
CA ARG A 58 18.23 3.66 -10.99
C ARG A 58 19.64 3.48 -10.41
N ASN A 59 20.14 4.48 -9.69
CA ASN A 59 21.54 4.52 -9.22
C ASN A 59 21.68 4.41 -7.69
N GLU A 60 20.60 4.60 -6.95
CA GLU A 60 20.57 4.67 -5.48
C GLU A 60 19.36 3.90 -4.95
N SER A 61 19.27 3.67 -3.64
CA SER A 61 18.06 3.09 -3.05
C SER A 61 17.33 4.12 -2.22
N GLY A 62 15.99 4.20 -2.34
CA GLY A 62 15.20 5.03 -1.42
C GLY A 62 15.32 4.57 0.04
N PHE A 63 15.73 3.32 0.27
CA PHE A 63 16.09 2.84 1.62
C PHE A 63 17.26 3.61 2.23
N ASP A 64 18.16 4.17 1.42
CA ASP A 64 19.28 4.97 1.91
C ASP A 64 18.79 6.31 2.48
N LEU A 65 17.76 6.91 1.86
CA LEU A 65 17.07 8.07 2.44
C LEU A 65 16.40 7.67 3.76
N LEU A 66 15.63 6.59 3.78
CA LEU A 66 14.92 6.15 5.00
C LEU A 66 15.89 5.90 6.17
N LYS A 67 17.02 5.22 5.90
CA LYS A 67 18.07 4.98 6.88
C LYS A 67 18.67 6.28 7.40
N ALA A 68 18.97 7.24 6.52
CA ALA A 68 19.50 8.54 6.91
C ALA A 68 18.51 9.33 7.79
N LEU A 69 17.20 9.20 7.54
CA LEU A 69 16.16 9.83 8.36
C LEU A 69 16.02 9.16 9.74
N ASP A 70 16.22 7.85 9.84
CA ASP A 70 16.23 7.16 11.14
C ASP A 70 17.47 7.50 11.96
N GLU A 71 18.63 7.63 11.31
CA GLU A 71 19.90 8.02 11.96
C GLU A 71 19.91 9.50 12.39
N ALA A 72 19.20 10.36 11.65
CA ALA A 72 19.06 11.78 11.96
C ALA A 72 17.58 12.22 11.93
N PRO A 73 16.78 11.87 12.95
CA PRO A 73 15.34 12.18 13.00
C PRO A 73 15.02 13.67 12.88
N THR A 74 15.95 14.55 13.27
CA THR A 74 15.82 16.01 13.14
C THR A 74 15.75 16.49 11.69
N LEU A 75 16.22 15.70 10.71
CA LEU A 75 16.11 16.04 9.27
C LEU A 75 14.66 15.94 8.76
N ALA A 76 13.91 14.93 9.21
CA ALA A 76 12.48 14.82 8.90
C ALA A 76 11.63 15.65 9.86
N ALA A 77 12.09 15.87 11.10
CA ALA A 77 11.30 16.51 12.16
C ALA A 77 9.89 15.90 12.25
N ASP A 78 8.85 16.68 11.98
CA ASP A 78 7.44 16.25 12.00
C ASP A 78 6.90 15.83 10.61
N ALA A 79 7.77 15.73 9.60
CA ALA A 79 7.37 15.33 8.26
C ALA A 79 6.80 13.90 8.27
N ARG A 80 5.65 13.72 7.62
CA ARG A 80 5.13 12.39 7.30
C ARG A 80 5.96 11.80 6.16
N ILE A 81 6.17 10.49 6.17
CA ILE A 81 6.94 9.78 5.13
C ILE A 81 6.01 8.84 4.37
N ALA A 82 5.83 9.08 3.08
CA ALA A 82 5.12 8.22 2.16
C ALA A 82 6.10 7.51 1.21
N VAL A 83 5.95 6.20 1.06
CA VAL A 83 6.65 5.44 0.03
C VAL A 83 5.77 5.38 -1.22
N PHE A 84 6.33 5.71 -2.38
CA PHE A 84 5.67 5.59 -3.67
C PHE A 84 6.54 4.77 -4.61
N SER A 85 6.33 3.46 -4.64
CA SER A 85 7.27 2.52 -5.29
C SER A 85 6.56 1.46 -6.12
N ALA A 86 7.22 1.03 -7.19
CA ALA A 86 6.90 -0.24 -7.84
C ALA A 86 7.42 -1.41 -7.00
N GLY A 87 6.96 -2.64 -7.27
CA GLY A 87 7.57 -3.84 -6.70
C GLY A 87 7.44 -3.99 -5.19
N LEU A 88 6.37 -3.46 -4.60
CA LEU A 88 6.02 -3.64 -3.18
C LEU A 88 5.58 -5.08 -2.89
N ASN A 89 6.56 -5.98 -2.85
CA ASN A 89 6.41 -7.38 -2.52
C ASN A 89 6.71 -7.63 -1.03
N THR A 90 6.45 -8.86 -0.56
CA THR A 90 6.65 -9.24 0.84
C THR A 90 8.06 -8.93 1.38
N PRO A 91 9.16 -9.23 0.68
CA PRO A 91 10.50 -8.82 1.12
C PRO A 91 10.67 -7.30 1.27
N THR A 92 10.21 -6.50 0.31
CA THR A 92 10.32 -5.04 0.36
C THR A 92 9.53 -4.47 1.53
N LEU A 93 8.29 -4.95 1.73
CA LEU A 93 7.44 -4.52 2.85
C LEU A 93 8.05 -4.88 4.22
N LYS A 94 8.69 -6.05 4.36
CA LYS A 94 9.43 -6.42 5.58
C LYS A 94 10.57 -5.45 5.87
N ARG A 95 11.31 -5.02 4.85
CA ARG A 95 12.39 -4.03 5.02
C ARG A 95 11.84 -2.67 5.45
N LEU A 96 10.68 -2.25 4.93
CA LEU A 96 10.03 -1.00 5.31
C LEU A 96 9.57 -0.96 6.78
N ALA A 97 9.31 -2.11 7.39
CA ALA A 97 8.80 -2.20 8.76
C ALA A 97 9.73 -1.59 9.82
N GLY A 98 11.04 -1.51 9.54
CA GLY A 98 12.03 -0.89 10.43
C GLY A 98 12.04 0.64 10.38
N HIS A 99 11.29 1.27 9.47
CA HIS A 99 11.35 2.70 9.19
C HIS A 99 10.05 3.42 9.58
N ARG A 100 10.12 4.73 9.84
CA ARG A 100 8.96 5.57 10.22
C ARG A 100 8.07 5.94 9.03
N ILE A 101 7.49 4.94 8.37
CA ILE A 101 6.62 5.14 7.20
C ILE A 101 5.18 5.41 7.63
N TRP A 102 4.61 6.50 7.13
CA TRP A 102 3.22 6.91 7.36
C TRP A 102 2.26 6.33 6.32
N ARG A 103 2.68 6.23 5.05
CA ARG A 103 1.84 5.70 3.95
C ARG A 103 2.68 4.96 2.93
N VAL A 104 2.08 3.98 2.26
CA VAL A 104 2.69 3.27 1.13
C VAL A 104 1.71 3.31 -0.04
N LEU A 105 2.20 3.72 -1.21
CA LEU A 105 1.48 3.81 -2.47
C LEU A 105 2.21 2.93 -3.49
N SER A 106 1.49 2.01 -4.12
CA SER A 106 2.01 1.21 -5.22
C SER A 106 1.92 1.96 -6.55
N LYS A 107 2.92 1.75 -7.41
CA LYS A 107 2.84 2.08 -8.83
C LYS A 107 2.22 0.89 -9.59
N PRO A 108 1.24 1.09 -10.50
CA PRO A 108 0.62 2.36 -10.86
C PRO A 108 -0.34 2.88 -9.77
N THR A 109 -0.45 4.20 -9.64
CA THR A 109 -1.37 4.89 -8.72
C THR A 109 -2.30 5.85 -9.49
N THR A 110 -3.36 6.33 -8.85
CA THR A 110 -4.28 7.32 -9.42
C THR A 110 -3.90 8.74 -8.97
N VAL A 111 -4.35 9.76 -9.71
CA VAL A 111 -4.20 11.17 -9.31
C VAL A 111 -4.87 11.40 -7.94
N ALA A 112 -6.10 10.91 -7.77
CA ALA A 112 -6.82 11.02 -6.51
C ALA A 112 -6.06 10.41 -5.33
N ALA A 113 -5.38 9.27 -5.49
CA ALA A 113 -4.60 8.67 -4.41
C ALA A 113 -3.38 9.53 -3.99
N LEU A 114 -2.76 10.23 -4.93
CA LEU A 114 -1.68 11.19 -4.64
C LEU A 114 -2.21 12.46 -3.95
N GLU A 115 -3.31 13.01 -4.45
CA GLU A 115 -4.00 14.16 -3.84
C GLU A 115 -4.44 13.84 -2.41
N ASP A 116 -5.03 12.67 -2.19
CA ASP A 116 -5.43 12.17 -0.87
C ASP A 116 -4.22 11.99 0.05
N CYS A 117 -3.12 11.46 -0.47
CA CYS A 117 -1.84 11.37 0.25
C CYS A 117 -1.36 12.73 0.76
N VAL A 118 -1.37 13.75 -0.09
CA VAL A 118 -0.96 15.10 0.31
C VAL A 118 -1.97 15.72 1.26
N ARG A 119 -3.26 15.68 0.94
CA ARG A 119 -4.34 16.25 1.75
C ARG A 119 -4.33 15.69 3.16
N ASP A 120 -4.27 14.37 3.31
CA ASP A 120 -4.24 13.71 4.62
C ASP A 120 -2.92 14.00 5.36
N ALA A 121 -1.81 14.14 4.64
CA ALA A 121 -0.52 14.51 5.22
C ALA A 121 -0.46 15.96 5.69
N LEU A 122 -1.29 16.84 5.14
CA LEU A 122 -1.34 18.26 5.49
C LEU A 122 -2.50 18.64 6.41
N ALA A 123 -3.50 17.78 6.56
CA ALA A 123 -4.54 17.98 7.55
C ALA A 123 -3.92 18.18 8.93
N ASP A 124 -4.31 19.28 9.61
CA ASP A 124 -3.93 19.67 10.98
C ASP A 124 -4.52 18.70 12.01
N THR A 125 -4.22 17.42 11.85
CA THR A 125 -4.16 16.52 12.97
C THR A 125 -2.74 16.70 13.52
N PRO A 126 -2.56 17.18 14.77
CA PRO A 126 -1.24 17.17 15.39
C PRO A 126 -0.63 15.79 15.20
N ALA A 127 0.70 15.73 15.10
CA ALA A 127 1.44 14.47 15.10
C ALA A 127 0.99 13.64 16.32
N SER A 128 -0.04 12.83 16.13
CA SER A 128 -0.45 11.86 17.13
C SER A 128 0.67 10.86 17.15
N GLU A 129 1.36 10.84 18.27
CA GLU A 129 2.26 9.77 18.63
C GLU A 129 1.63 8.41 18.30
N PRO A 130 2.48 7.41 18.00
CA PRO A 130 2.07 6.09 17.59
C PRO A 130 1.31 5.32 18.70
N GLY A 131 0.04 5.63 18.96
CA GLY A 131 -0.81 4.79 19.82
C GLY A 131 -2.14 5.42 20.24
N ALA A 132 -3.22 5.03 19.57
CA ALA A 132 -4.50 4.73 20.21
C ALA A 132 -5.34 3.81 19.28
N PRO A 133 -6.21 2.93 19.82
CA PRO A 133 -6.86 1.85 19.06
C PRO A 133 -8.27 2.23 18.58
N GLU A 134 -8.57 1.97 17.30
CA GLU A 134 -9.93 1.87 16.75
C GLU A 134 -9.94 0.85 15.58
N PRO A 135 -10.98 0.01 15.43
CA PRO A 135 -11.73 -0.72 16.45
C PRO A 135 -10.94 -1.95 16.93
N ALA A 136 -11.51 -2.73 17.86
CA ALA A 136 -10.93 -3.98 18.32
C ALA A 136 -10.55 -4.88 17.13
N THR A 137 -9.27 -5.26 17.03
CA THR A 137 -8.84 -6.41 16.22
C THR A 137 -9.75 -7.57 16.56
N SER A 138 -10.40 -8.16 15.56
CA SER A 138 -11.17 -9.38 15.80
C SER A 138 -10.26 -10.43 16.47
N PRO A 139 -10.80 -11.40 17.21
CA PRO A 139 -9.99 -12.49 17.76
C PRO A 139 -9.09 -13.14 16.70
N ASP A 140 -9.59 -13.25 15.47
CA ASP A 140 -8.85 -13.81 14.33
C ASP A 140 -7.73 -12.87 13.85
N GLU A 141 -7.96 -11.56 13.79
CA GLU A 141 -6.91 -10.59 13.47
C GLU A 141 -5.83 -10.57 14.56
N ALA A 142 -6.21 -10.63 15.84
CA ALA A 142 -5.28 -10.69 16.96
C ALA A 142 -4.42 -11.97 16.91
N GLN A 143 -5.03 -13.11 16.58
CA GLN A 143 -4.31 -14.36 16.37
C GLN A 143 -3.37 -14.28 15.16
N ALA A 144 -3.83 -13.70 14.05
CA ALA A 144 -3.01 -13.52 12.85
C ALA A 144 -1.81 -12.60 13.13
N ILE A 145 -1.99 -11.52 13.89
CA ILE A 145 -0.93 -10.63 14.35
C ILE A 145 0.11 -11.39 15.17
N ALA A 146 -0.33 -12.19 16.14
CA ALA A 146 0.57 -12.98 16.97
C ALA A 146 1.35 -14.02 16.14
N LEU A 147 0.66 -14.74 15.25
CA LEU A 147 1.22 -15.87 14.52
C LEU A 147 2.10 -15.47 13.33
N HIS A 148 1.69 -14.43 12.58
CA HIS A 148 2.32 -14.07 11.30
C HIS A 148 3.13 -12.78 11.37
N PHE A 149 2.84 -11.91 12.34
CA PHE A 149 3.46 -10.60 12.49
C PHE A 149 4.23 -10.45 13.81
N GLY A 150 4.33 -11.51 14.63
CA GLY A 150 5.09 -11.49 15.87
C GLY A 150 4.58 -10.50 16.92
N GLY A 151 3.29 -10.15 16.87
CA GLY A 151 2.70 -9.12 17.73
C GLY A 151 2.75 -7.70 17.16
N GLU A 152 3.41 -7.49 16.01
CA GLU A 152 3.58 -6.16 15.41
C GLU A 152 2.30 -5.64 14.74
N VAL A 153 1.40 -5.06 15.54
CA VAL A 153 0.10 -4.52 15.11
C VAL A 153 0.26 -3.48 13.97
N ARG A 154 1.32 -2.68 14.00
CA ARG A 154 1.60 -1.67 12.96
C ARG A 154 1.88 -2.33 11.62
N LEU A 155 2.70 -3.38 11.62
CA LEU A 155 3.03 -4.12 10.41
C LEU A 155 1.78 -4.79 9.82
N PHE A 156 0.94 -5.39 10.66
CA PHE A 156 -0.33 -5.94 10.24
C PHE A 156 -1.24 -4.89 9.59
N ARG A 157 -1.37 -3.70 10.18
CA ARG A 157 -2.19 -2.62 9.62
C ARG A 157 -1.70 -2.16 8.25
N THR A 158 -0.39 -1.98 8.08
CA THR A 158 0.22 -1.63 6.79
C THR A 158 0.00 -2.72 5.75
N TYR A 159 0.22 -3.99 6.14
CA TYR A 159 -0.02 -5.14 5.28
C TYR A 159 -1.49 -5.23 4.85
N ARG A 160 -2.42 -5.09 5.80
CA ARG A 160 -3.87 -5.08 5.55
C ARG A 160 -4.27 -4.00 4.56
N ALA A 161 -3.83 -2.76 4.75
CA ALA A 161 -4.14 -1.65 3.84
C ALA A 161 -3.67 -1.93 2.39
N ALA A 162 -2.46 -2.49 2.23
CA ALA A 162 -1.94 -2.87 0.93
C ALA A 162 -2.79 -3.98 0.27
N CYS A 163 -3.20 -5.00 1.03
CA CYS A 163 -4.06 -6.06 0.53
C CYS A 163 -5.43 -5.54 0.08
N LEU A 164 -6.06 -4.65 0.87
CA LEU A 164 -7.37 -4.09 0.51
C LEU A 164 -7.33 -3.32 -0.82
N THR A 165 -6.22 -2.64 -1.11
CA THR A 165 -6.00 -1.96 -2.39
C THR A 165 -5.83 -2.96 -3.53
N GLN A 166 -5.07 -4.04 -3.29
CA GLN A 166 -4.80 -5.09 -4.27
C GLN A 166 -6.06 -5.91 -4.62
N PHE A 167 -7.00 -6.10 -3.69
CA PHE A 167 -8.20 -6.90 -3.92
C PHE A 167 -9.07 -6.42 -5.09
N ALA A 168 -9.10 -5.12 -5.37
CA ALA A 168 -9.82 -4.61 -6.54
C ALA A 168 -9.23 -5.13 -7.86
N LEU A 169 -7.90 -5.22 -7.95
CA LEU A 169 -7.19 -5.78 -9.10
C LEU A 169 -7.38 -7.29 -9.20
N ASP A 170 -7.34 -7.98 -8.06
CA ASP A 170 -7.58 -9.42 -7.98
C ASP A 170 -9.00 -9.79 -8.44
N VAL A 171 -10.00 -8.98 -8.06
CA VAL A 171 -11.39 -9.12 -8.53
C VAL A 171 -11.48 -8.90 -10.04
N ALA A 172 -10.89 -7.84 -10.58
CA ALA A 172 -10.90 -7.60 -12.02
C ALA A 172 -10.21 -8.72 -12.82
N GLY A 173 -9.09 -9.24 -12.29
CA GLY A 173 -8.38 -10.38 -12.86
C GLY A 173 -9.21 -11.66 -12.85
N GLY A 174 -9.86 -11.97 -11.73
CA GLY A 174 -10.73 -13.14 -11.63
C GLY A 174 -11.98 -13.05 -12.51
N ASP A 175 -12.63 -11.88 -12.58
CA ASP A 175 -13.77 -11.66 -13.49
C ASP A 175 -13.35 -11.88 -14.96
N SER A 176 -12.16 -11.39 -15.33
CA SER A 176 -11.59 -11.61 -16.67
C SER A 176 -11.25 -13.09 -16.93
N ALA A 177 -10.75 -13.80 -15.92
CA ALA A 177 -10.46 -15.23 -16.02
C ALA A 177 -11.75 -16.06 -16.17
N VAL A 178 -12.83 -15.70 -15.48
CA VAL A 178 -14.16 -16.31 -15.67
C VAL A 178 -14.67 -16.08 -17.09
N ALA A 179 -14.59 -14.86 -17.62
CA ALA A 179 -15.04 -14.56 -18.97
C ALA A 179 -14.31 -15.40 -20.04
N ARG A 180 -13.02 -15.68 -19.82
CA ARG A 180 -12.17 -16.48 -20.72
C ARG A 180 -12.20 -17.99 -20.45
N ARG A 181 -12.90 -18.44 -19.41
CA ARG A 181 -12.86 -19.82 -18.92
C ARG A 181 -11.45 -20.32 -18.56
N ASP A 182 -10.64 -19.44 -17.96
CA ASP A 182 -9.25 -19.72 -17.59
C ASP A 182 -9.15 -20.27 -16.16
N ALA A 183 -9.37 -21.58 -16.02
CA ALA A 183 -9.31 -22.26 -14.72
C ALA A 183 -7.90 -22.20 -14.10
N ALA A 184 -6.83 -22.21 -14.91
CA ALA A 184 -5.47 -22.14 -14.40
C ALA A 184 -5.18 -20.80 -13.71
N GLU A 185 -5.68 -19.70 -14.27
CA GLU A 185 -5.54 -18.38 -13.66
C GLU A 185 -6.35 -18.25 -12.37
N LEU A 186 -7.62 -18.70 -12.37
CA LEU A 186 -8.44 -18.72 -11.16
C LEU A 186 -7.84 -19.57 -10.05
N ARG A 187 -7.20 -20.69 -10.40
CA ARG A 187 -6.49 -21.54 -9.45
C ARG A 187 -5.31 -20.81 -8.82
N ARG A 188 -4.47 -20.14 -9.62
CA ARG A 188 -3.35 -19.33 -9.10
C ARG A 188 -3.85 -18.21 -8.18
N LEU A 189 -4.94 -17.56 -8.57
CA LEU A 189 -5.55 -16.50 -7.79
C LEU A 189 -6.06 -17.02 -6.43
N GLY A 190 -6.84 -18.09 -6.43
CA GLY A 190 -7.32 -18.75 -5.21
C GLY A 190 -6.18 -19.22 -4.31
N HIS A 191 -5.13 -19.80 -4.89
CA HIS A 191 -3.95 -20.25 -4.14
C HIS A 191 -3.22 -19.09 -3.43
N SER A 192 -3.06 -17.97 -4.12
CA SER A 192 -2.43 -16.76 -3.59
C SER A 192 -3.27 -16.12 -2.48
N LEU A 193 -4.56 -15.88 -2.78
CA LEU A 193 -5.50 -15.23 -1.86
C LEU A 193 -5.74 -16.03 -0.59
N LYS A 194 -5.69 -17.37 -0.65
CA LYS A 194 -5.80 -18.24 0.53
C LYS A 194 -4.78 -17.86 1.60
N SER A 195 -3.52 -17.63 1.22
CA SER A 195 -2.46 -17.28 2.18
C SER A 195 -2.62 -15.85 2.69
N VAL A 196 -2.96 -14.91 1.80
CA VAL A 196 -3.20 -13.51 2.16
C VAL A 196 -4.33 -13.38 3.19
N LEU A 197 -5.47 -14.01 2.92
CA LEU A 197 -6.66 -13.93 3.79
C LEU A 197 -6.43 -14.58 5.15
N LYS A 198 -5.64 -15.66 5.23
CA LYS A 198 -5.22 -16.24 6.53
C LYS A 198 -4.38 -15.24 7.33
N MET A 199 -3.41 -14.58 6.68
CA MET A 199 -2.59 -13.58 7.35
C MET A 199 -3.39 -12.32 7.75
N LEU A 200 -4.52 -12.05 7.11
CA LEU A 200 -5.43 -10.97 7.50
C LEU A 200 -6.43 -11.35 8.60
N GLY A 201 -6.37 -12.57 9.14
CA GLY A 201 -7.36 -13.02 10.13
C GLY A 201 -8.76 -13.19 9.52
N GLN A 202 -8.85 -13.62 8.26
CA GLN A 202 -10.10 -13.86 7.53
C GLN A 202 -10.26 -15.35 7.19
N PRO A 203 -10.50 -16.23 8.20
CA PRO A 203 -10.50 -17.68 8.00
C PRO A 203 -11.60 -18.15 7.03
N GLU A 204 -12.80 -17.58 7.12
CA GLU A 204 -13.90 -17.92 6.19
C GLU A 204 -13.57 -17.54 4.74
N ALA A 205 -13.01 -16.36 4.54
CA ALA A 205 -12.59 -15.90 3.22
C ALA A 205 -11.45 -16.78 2.66
N ALA A 206 -10.51 -17.19 3.51
CA ALA A 206 -9.44 -18.09 3.12
C ALA A 206 -9.96 -19.48 2.69
N GLU A 207 -11.01 -19.99 3.35
CA GLU A 207 -11.66 -21.24 2.93
C GLU A 207 -12.39 -21.09 1.60
N ARG A 208 -13.03 -19.94 1.33
CA ARG A 208 -13.59 -19.63 0.01
C ARG A 208 -12.52 -19.59 -1.08
N ALA A 209 -11.36 -19.01 -0.80
CA ALA A 209 -10.23 -19.02 -1.73
C ALA A 209 -9.66 -20.44 -1.95
N ALA A 210 -9.64 -21.27 -0.91
CA ALA A 210 -9.26 -22.68 -1.03
C ALA A 210 -10.30 -23.50 -1.83
N ALA A 211 -11.60 -23.18 -1.69
CA ALA A 211 -12.66 -23.80 -2.48
C ALA A 211 -12.51 -23.45 -3.97
N LEU A 212 -12.20 -22.19 -4.29
CA LEU A 212 -11.88 -21.79 -5.66
C LEU A 212 -10.67 -22.54 -6.24
N ASP A 213 -9.56 -22.66 -5.50
CA ASP A 213 -8.37 -23.43 -5.92
C ASP A 213 -8.75 -24.89 -6.24
N ARG A 214 -9.55 -25.53 -5.38
CA ARG A 214 -10.04 -26.90 -5.60
C ARG A 214 -10.96 -27.02 -6.81
N ALA A 215 -11.96 -26.14 -6.94
CA ALA A 215 -12.92 -26.16 -8.04
C ALA A 215 -12.20 -25.94 -9.38
N ALA A 216 -11.30 -24.97 -9.44
CA ALA A 216 -10.51 -24.65 -10.62
C ALA A 216 -9.45 -25.72 -10.96
N ALA A 217 -9.11 -26.62 -10.03
CA ALA A 217 -8.31 -27.81 -10.32
C ALA A 217 -9.12 -28.97 -10.90
N GLY A 218 -10.44 -28.93 -10.76
CA GLY A 218 -11.38 -29.89 -11.32
C GLY A 218 -11.74 -29.61 -12.78
N THR A 219 -12.83 -30.22 -13.23
CA THR A 219 -13.37 -30.04 -14.59
C THR A 219 -14.76 -29.39 -14.61
N ASP A 220 -15.36 -29.14 -13.44
CA ASP A 220 -16.68 -28.53 -13.30
C ASP A 220 -16.57 -26.99 -13.34
N TRP A 221 -16.87 -26.45 -14.51
CA TRP A 221 -16.84 -25.01 -14.72
C TRP A 221 -17.94 -24.24 -13.96
N PRO A 222 -19.22 -24.69 -13.94
CA PRO A 222 -20.24 -24.12 -13.07
C PRO A 222 -19.82 -24.01 -11.59
N GLU A 223 -19.22 -25.06 -11.03
CA GLU A 223 -18.72 -25.05 -9.64
C GLU A 223 -17.60 -24.01 -9.44
N THR A 224 -16.68 -23.91 -10.42
CA THR A 224 -15.61 -22.91 -10.42
C THR A 224 -16.18 -21.48 -10.43
N GLN A 225 -17.18 -21.21 -11.27
CA GLN A 225 -17.84 -19.90 -11.35
C GLN A 225 -18.56 -19.54 -10.05
N GLN A 226 -19.26 -20.50 -9.44
CA GLN A 226 -19.95 -20.28 -8.17
C GLN A 226 -18.94 -20.00 -7.05
N SER A 227 -17.84 -20.76 -6.99
CA SER A 227 -16.77 -20.55 -6.02
C SER A 227 -16.09 -19.20 -6.18
N TRP A 228 -15.87 -18.74 -7.42
CA TRP A 228 -15.37 -17.39 -7.69
C TRP A 228 -16.34 -16.32 -7.21
N ALA A 229 -17.64 -16.43 -7.56
CA ALA A 229 -18.65 -15.45 -7.18
C ALA A 229 -18.71 -15.27 -5.64
N ALA A 230 -18.66 -16.37 -4.89
CA ALA A 230 -18.68 -16.35 -3.43
C ALA A 230 -17.42 -15.71 -2.80
N LEU A 231 -16.24 -15.91 -3.41
CA LEU A 231 -15.00 -15.26 -2.96
C LEU A 231 -15.00 -13.77 -3.33
N ARG A 232 -15.40 -13.44 -4.55
CA ARG A 232 -15.47 -12.09 -5.11
C ARG A 232 -16.31 -11.15 -4.24
N GLU A 233 -17.51 -11.58 -3.85
CA GLU A 233 -18.39 -10.81 -2.97
C GLU A 233 -17.69 -10.42 -1.67
N HIS A 234 -16.93 -11.35 -1.09
CA HIS A 234 -16.22 -11.12 0.16
C HIS A 234 -15.01 -10.20 -0.02
N LEU A 235 -14.25 -10.32 -1.11
CA LEU A 235 -13.14 -9.40 -1.43
C LEU A 235 -13.65 -7.96 -1.62
N LEU A 236 -14.79 -7.78 -2.29
CA LEU A 236 -15.41 -6.47 -2.49
C LEU A 236 -15.93 -5.87 -1.17
N ALA A 237 -16.45 -6.70 -0.27
CA ALA A 237 -16.88 -6.25 1.06
C ALA A 237 -15.70 -5.83 1.95
N LEU A 238 -14.50 -6.38 1.71
CA LEU A 238 -13.28 -6.05 2.43
C LEU A 238 -12.56 -4.81 1.86
N GLY A 239 -12.61 -4.59 0.55
CA GLY A 239 -11.98 -3.45 -0.12
C GLY A 239 -12.55 -2.09 0.33
N PRO A 240 -11.91 -0.97 0.00
CA PRO A 240 -12.53 0.34 0.15
C PRO A 240 -13.86 0.29 -0.61
N GLY A 241 -14.97 0.62 0.07
CA GLY A 241 -16.32 0.50 -0.48
C GLY A 241 -16.45 1.14 -1.87
N PRO A 242 -17.49 0.77 -2.64
CA PRO A 242 -17.62 1.17 -4.04
C PRO A 242 -17.41 2.68 -4.19
N VAL A 243 -16.51 3.06 -5.09
CA VAL A 243 -16.38 4.46 -5.54
C VAL A 243 -17.75 4.84 -6.11
N PRO A 244 -18.45 5.84 -5.55
CA PRO A 244 -19.73 6.26 -6.10
C PRO A 244 -19.50 6.72 -7.55
N ALA A 245 -20.37 6.23 -8.43
CA ALA A 245 -20.39 6.55 -9.85
C ALA A 245 -20.62 8.05 -10.11
#